data_AF-A0A453IAF1-F1
#
_entry.id   AF-A0A453IAF1-F1
#
_cell.length_a   1.000
_cell.length_b   1.000
_cell.length_c   1.000
_cell.angle_alpha   90.00
_cell.angle_beta   90.00
_cell.angle_gamma   90.00
#
_symmetry.space_group_name_H-M   'P 1'
#
loop_
_entity.id
_entity.type
_entity.pdbx_description
1 polymer ?
#
loop_
_entity_poly.entity_id
_entity_poly.type
_entity_poly.pdbx_seq_one_letter_code
_entity_poly.pdbx_strand_id
1 'polypeptide(L)'
;MKKAQEKLGPVLARNLDLVKDFNECIDFSFTRAEFERKWAALQLKYEGLMHGHFEKLYEDRATWVPCYFKFRFSPFLQSTQHSEGFNAVLKHYVNPHKSILNFVKQYEKIQVHILVREGGNDYRTKHLDAQRWSRFPIERHAYKAYTRDIYVKFRTEFQMIGQYDVHPAGINFYYLEPNT
;
A
#
# COMPACT_ATOMS: atom_id res chain seq x y z
N MET A 1 12.69 -1.43 1.19
CA MET A 1 13.25 -0.06 1.12
C MET A 1 14.44 0.20 2.05
N LYS A 2 14.57 -0.42 3.23
CA LYS A 2 15.68 -0.15 4.17
C LYS A 2 17.10 -0.27 3.57
N LYS A 3 17.40 -1.31 2.80
CA LYS A 3 18.69 -1.46 2.10
C LYS A 3 18.95 -0.42 1.01
N ALA A 4 17.89 0.07 0.34
CA ALA A 4 18.00 1.15 -0.63
C ALA A 4 18.26 2.47 0.08
N GLN A 5 17.58 2.72 1.22
CA GLN A 5 17.86 3.86 2.10
C GLN A 5 19.27 3.81 2.71
N GLU A 6 19.81 2.64 3.06
CA GLU A 6 21.18 2.54 3.59
C GLU A 6 22.25 2.90 2.54
N LYS A 7 21.99 2.62 1.26
CA LYS A 7 22.95 2.82 0.17
C LYS A 7 22.80 4.16 -0.53
N LEU A 8 21.56 4.58 -0.77
CA LEU A 8 21.23 5.86 -1.40
C LEU A 8 21.11 6.97 -0.36
N GLY A 9 20.72 6.65 0.87
CA GLY A 9 20.49 7.62 1.94
C GLY A 9 21.70 8.49 2.24
N PRO A 10 22.95 7.99 2.28
CA PRO A 10 24.12 8.87 2.47
C PRO A 10 24.33 9.86 1.31
N VAL A 11 24.06 9.45 0.06
CA VAL A 11 24.20 10.30 -1.14
C VAL A 11 23.10 11.35 -1.19
N LEU A 12 21.87 10.92 -0.89
CA LEU A 12 20.67 11.74 -0.80
C LEU A 12 20.76 12.73 0.36
N ALA A 13 21.11 12.29 1.57
CA ALA A 13 21.20 13.14 2.77
C ALA A 13 22.28 14.23 2.66
N ARG A 14 23.31 14.02 1.82
CA ARG A 14 24.36 15.02 1.55
C ARG A 14 23.93 16.08 0.52
N ASN A 15 22.84 15.85 -0.23
CA ASN A 15 22.39 16.71 -1.31
C ASN A 15 20.87 16.91 -1.22
N LEU A 16 20.43 17.87 -0.41
CA LEU A 16 19.00 18.14 -0.17
C LEU A 16 18.22 18.46 -1.45
N ASP A 17 18.84 19.17 -2.39
CA ASP A 17 18.23 19.48 -3.69
C ASP A 17 18.00 18.22 -4.52
N LEU A 18 18.94 17.26 -4.49
CA LEU A 18 18.78 15.98 -5.15
C LEU A 18 17.62 15.19 -4.53
N VAL A 19 17.47 15.20 -3.20
CA VAL A 19 16.34 14.53 -2.53
C VAL A 19 15.01 15.13 -2.96
N LYS A 20 14.94 16.46 -2.99
CA LYS A 20 13.74 17.19 -3.40
C LYS A 20 13.36 16.83 -4.84
N ASP A 21 14.30 16.95 -5.77
CA ASP A 21 14.06 16.68 -7.19
C ASP A 21 13.75 15.20 -7.45
N PHE A 22 14.41 14.29 -6.71
CA PHE A 22 14.16 12.85 -6.78
C PHE A 22 12.74 12.52 -6.30
N ASN A 23 12.33 13.00 -5.13
CA ASN A 23 10.97 12.81 -4.63
C ASN A 23 9.94 13.45 -5.57
N GLU A 24 10.22 14.64 -6.11
CA GLU A 24 9.34 15.29 -7.08
C GLU A 24 9.18 14.49 -8.37
N CYS A 25 10.27 13.88 -8.85
CA CYS A 25 10.25 12.97 -9.98
C CYS A 25 9.34 11.75 -9.73
N ILE A 26 9.30 11.23 -8.51
CA ILE A 26 8.54 10.03 -8.17
C ILE A 26 7.08 10.35 -7.87
N ASP A 27 6.86 11.27 -6.94
CA ASP A 27 5.54 11.57 -6.37
C ASP A 27 4.66 12.36 -7.32
N PHE A 28 5.27 13.18 -8.21
CA PHE A 28 4.55 14.01 -9.18
C PHE A 28 4.74 13.55 -10.62
N SER A 29 4.95 12.26 -10.83
CA SER A 29 4.83 11.63 -12.16
C SER A 29 3.59 10.76 -12.21
N PHE A 30 2.60 11.18 -13.01
CA PHE A 30 1.34 10.46 -13.13
C PHE A 30 1.35 9.49 -14.29
N THR A 31 2.18 9.70 -15.32
CA THR A 31 2.36 8.77 -16.43
C THR A 31 3.77 8.20 -16.48
N ARG A 32 3.94 7.07 -17.16
CA ARG A 32 5.26 6.48 -17.40
C ARG A 32 6.14 7.45 -18.21
N ALA A 33 5.58 8.09 -19.22
CA ALA A 33 6.29 9.06 -20.05
C ALA A 33 6.77 10.28 -19.26
N GLU A 34 5.94 10.81 -18.34
CA GLU A 34 6.35 11.89 -17.43
C GLU A 34 7.52 11.48 -16.55
N PHE A 35 7.45 10.27 -15.97
CA PHE A 35 8.53 9.73 -15.15
C PHE A 35 9.82 9.60 -15.95
N GLU A 36 9.79 8.97 -17.12
CA GLU A 36 10.99 8.76 -17.95
C GLU A 36 11.67 10.09 -18.31
N ARG A 37 10.87 11.11 -18.67
CA ARG A 37 11.38 12.44 -18.97
C ARG A 37 12.00 13.12 -17.73
N LYS A 38 11.32 13.07 -16.58
CA LYS A 38 11.83 13.67 -15.33
C LYS A 38 13.08 12.93 -14.83
N TRP A 39 13.12 11.62 -14.96
CA TRP A 39 14.26 10.79 -14.57
C TRP A 39 15.49 11.09 -15.42
N ALA A 40 15.33 11.21 -16.75
CA ALA A 40 16.43 11.60 -17.64
C ALA A 40 16.98 13.00 -17.31
N ALA A 41 16.10 13.96 -17.00
CA ALA A 41 16.51 15.30 -16.56
C ALA A 41 17.25 15.26 -15.21
N LEU A 42 16.80 14.41 -14.28
CA LEU A 42 17.47 14.20 -12.99
C LEU A 42 18.87 13.60 -13.18
N GLN A 43 19.00 12.58 -14.04
CA GLN A 43 20.28 11.98 -14.37
C GLN A 43 21.25 13.00 -14.97
N LEU A 44 20.80 13.81 -15.94
CA LEU A 44 21.62 14.86 -16.55
C LEU A 44 22.06 15.93 -15.53
N LYS A 45 21.17 16.33 -14.61
CA LYS A 45 21.46 17.34 -13.59
C LYS A 45 22.46 16.84 -12.54
N TYR A 46 22.46 15.54 -12.26
CA TYR A 46 23.22 14.92 -11.18
C TYR A 46 24.11 13.76 -11.65
N GLU A 47 24.63 13.79 -12.87
CA GLU A 47 25.36 12.67 -13.51
C GLU A 47 26.44 12.06 -12.60
N GLY A 48 27.21 12.90 -11.90
CA GLY A 48 28.27 12.46 -10.98
C GLY A 48 27.79 11.75 -9.71
N LEU A 49 26.50 11.87 -9.35
CA LEU A 49 25.89 11.28 -8.15
C LEU A 49 24.93 10.12 -8.47
N MET A 50 24.44 10.03 -9.72
CA MET A 50 23.39 9.12 -10.18
C MET A 50 23.93 7.82 -10.81
N HIS A 51 25.00 7.23 -10.28
CA HIS A 51 25.60 6.00 -10.82
C HIS A 51 25.39 4.77 -9.90
N GLY A 52 25.55 3.56 -10.45
CA GLY A 52 25.58 2.30 -9.71
C GLY A 52 24.26 1.92 -9.03
N HIS A 53 23.96 2.48 -7.86
CA HIS A 53 22.73 2.18 -7.14
C HIS A 53 21.50 2.83 -7.77
N PHE A 54 21.64 4.01 -8.39
CA PHE A 54 20.54 4.67 -9.09
C PHE A 54 20.19 3.96 -10.41
N GLU A 55 21.16 3.37 -11.10
CA GLU A 55 20.92 2.55 -12.31
C GLU A 55 20.10 1.31 -11.96
N LYS A 56 20.51 0.56 -10.92
CA LYS A 56 19.73 -0.59 -10.43
C LYS A 56 18.33 -0.18 -9.99
N LEU A 57 18.23 0.96 -9.31
CA LEU A 57 16.93 1.48 -8.89
C LEU A 57 16.04 1.81 -10.11
N TYR A 58 16.62 2.34 -11.19
CA TYR A 58 15.92 2.59 -12.45
C TYR A 58 15.52 1.30 -13.18
N GLU A 59 16.37 0.27 -13.20
CA GLU A 59 16.04 -1.05 -13.75
C GLU A 59 14.77 -1.62 -13.08
N ASP A 60 14.70 -1.50 -11.76
CA ASP A 60 13.57 -1.99 -10.95
C ASP A 60 12.39 -1.01 -10.85
N ARG A 61 12.38 0.11 -11.60
CA ARG A 61 11.38 1.19 -11.49
C ARG A 61 9.92 0.73 -11.51
N ALA A 62 9.61 -0.32 -12.27
CA ALA A 62 8.25 -0.86 -12.34
C ALA A 62 7.72 -1.40 -11.00
N THR A 63 8.60 -1.67 -10.04
CA THR A 63 8.26 -2.25 -8.73
C THR A 63 8.01 -1.21 -7.63
N TRP A 64 8.49 0.02 -7.81
CA TRP A 64 8.50 1.03 -6.73
C TRP A 64 8.07 2.45 -7.17
N VAL A 65 8.05 2.75 -8.47
CA VAL A 65 7.50 4.02 -8.99
C VAL A 65 5.97 3.93 -9.17
N PRO A 66 5.17 4.79 -8.50
CA PRO A 66 3.71 4.68 -8.50
C PRO A 66 3.05 4.63 -9.88
N CYS A 67 3.52 5.42 -10.86
CA CYS A 67 2.91 5.45 -12.19
C CYS A 67 2.97 4.12 -12.95
N TYR A 68 3.82 3.18 -12.54
CA TYR A 68 3.94 1.86 -13.14
C TYR A 68 2.92 0.85 -12.62
N PHE A 69 2.50 0.96 -11.36
CA PHE A 69 1.62 -0.01 -10.71
C PHE A 69 0.34 0.60 -10.10
N LYS A 70 0.11 1.92 -10.19
CA LYS A 70 -1.10 2.59 -9.66
C LYS A 70 -2.42 2.04 -10.18
N PHE A 71 -2.41 1.36 -11.32
CA PHE A 71 -3.58 0.70 -11.89
C PHE A 71 -3.97 -0.59 -11.16
N ARG A 72 -3.07 -1.13 -10.32
CA ARG A 72 -3.33 -2.26 -9.45
C ARG A 72 -3.68 -1.71 -8.07
N PHE A 73 -4.97 -1.75 -7.72
CA PHE A 73 -5.45 -1.29 -6.42
C PHE A 73 -4.73 -2.05 -5.29
N SER A 74 -3.79 -1.36 -4.64
CA SER A 74 -2.91 -1.91 -3.62
C SER A 74 -2.87 -0.98 -2.39
N PRO A 75 -4.04 -0.56 -1.86
CA PRO A 75 -4.16 0.52 -0.88
C PRO A 75 -3.40 0.24 0.43
N PHE A 76 -3.04 -1.02 0.69
CA PHE A 76 -2.37 -1.45 1.92
C PHE A 76 -0.92 -1.95 1.69
N LEU A 77 -0.40 -1.86 0.47
CA LEU A 77 0.97 -2.35 0.14
C LEU A 77 2.05 -1.26 0.27
N GLN A 78 1.72 -0.06 0.71
CA GLN A 78 2.68 1.05 0.78
C GLN A 78 3.57 1.08 2.03
N SER A 79 3.58 0.05 2.90
CA SER A 79 4.37 0.12 4.13
C SER A 79 5.27 -1.09 4.38
N THR A 80 6.30 -0.84 5.16
CA THR A 80 7.11 -1.88 5.83
C THR A 80 6.28 -2.73 6.80
N GLN A 81 5.01 -2.42 7.08
CA GLN A 81 4.17 -3.23 7.99
C GLN A 81 4.00 -4.66 7.50
N HIS A 82 4.02 -4.91 6.18
CA HIS A 82 3.91 -6.29 5.68
C HIS A 82 5.14 -7.12 6.04
N SER A 83 6.35 -6.56 5.90
CA SER A 83 7.59 -7.23 6.31
C SER A 83 7.78 -7.23 7.83
N GLU A 84 7.34 -6.18 8.53
CA GLU A 84 7.36 -6.12 10.00
C GLU A 84 6.40 -7.13 10.64
N GLY A 85 5.18 -7.24 10.12
CA GLY A 85 4.18 -8.22 10.56
C GLY A 85 4.66 -9.65 10.31
N PHE A 86 5.19 -9.94 9.12
CA PHE A 86 5.75 -11.26 8.84
C PHE A 86 6.99 -11.56 9.70
N ASN A 87 7.87 -10.58 9.90
CA ASN A 87 9.02 -10.72 10.81
C ASN A 87 8.58 -10.95 12.26
N ALA A 88 7.48 -10.35 12.71
CA ALA A 88 6.91 -10.60 14.03
C ALA A 88 6.41 -12.05 14.16
N VAL A 89 5.73 -12.57 13.14
CA VAL A 89 5.33 -13.99 13.07
C VAL A 89 6.57 -14.89 13.15
N LEU A 90 7.60 -14.62 12.33
CA LEU A 90 8.84 -15.41 12.40
C LEU A 90 9.49 -15.35 13.78
N LYS A 91 9.61 -14.17 14.41
CA LYS A 91 10.17 -14.05 15.77
C LYS A 91 9.38 -14.81 16.82
N HIS A 92 8.07 -14.94 16.65
CA HIS A 92 7.21 -15.66 17.59
C HIS A 92 7.34 -17.19 17.46
N TYR A 93 7.46 -17.70 16.22
CA TYR A 93 7.41 -19.14 15.93
C TYR A 93 8.79 -19.77 15.65
N VAL A 94 9.81 -18.97 15.36
CA VAL A 94 11.18 -19.43 15.06
C VAL A 94 12.10 -19.04 16.21
N ASN A 95 12.72 -20.04 16.83
CA ASN A 95 13.80 -19.82 17.78
C ASN A 95 15.14 -19.71 17.02
N PRO A 96 15.86 -18.58 17.11
CA PRO A 96 17.12 -18.36 16.40
C PRO A 96 18.27 -19.28 16.85
N HIS A 97 18.16 -19.92 18.01
CA HIS A 97 19.15 -20.87 18.52
C HIS A 97 18.91 -22.31 18.03
N LYS A 98 17.88 -22.55 17.22
CA LYS A 98 17.60 -23.88 16.64
C LYS A 98 18.22 -24.03 15.26
N SER A 99 18.40 -25.28 14.83
CA SER A 99 18.95 -25.61 13.52
C SER A 99 18.10 -25.07 12.36
N ILE A 100 18.74 -24.88 11.20
CA ILE A 100 18.06 -24.46 9.96
C ILE A 100 16.96 -25.44 9.54
N LEU A 101 17.12 -26.74 9.82
CA LEU A 101 16.08 -27.74 9.58
C LEU A 101 14.82 -27.48 10.40
N ASN A 102 14.98 -27.04 11.67
CA ASN A 102 13.85 -26.64 12.49
C ASN A 102 13.18 -25.39 11.96
N PHE A 103 13.94 -24.42 11.45
CA PHE A 103 13.38 -23.24 10.79
C PHE A 103 12.48 -23.64 9.62
N VAL A 104 12.95 -24.49 8.71
CA VAL A 104 12.17 -24.95 7.54
C VAL A 104 10.86 -25.61 7.99
N LYS A 105 10.92 -26.51 8.98
CA LYS A 105 9.73 -27.17 9.53
C LYS A 105 8.72 -26.18 10.15
N GLN A 106 9.18 -25.16 10.85
CA GLN A 106 8.28 -24.13 11.41
C GLN A 106 7.72 -23.22 10.31
N TYR A 107 8.53 -22.89 9.31
CA TYR A 107 8.11 -22.10 8.17
C TYR A 107 6.99 -22.79 7.38
N GLU A 108 7.12 -24.09 7.09
CA GLU A 108 6.05 -24.87 6.44
C GLU A 108 4.74 -24.82 7.23
N LYS A 109 4.79 -24.96 8.55
CA LYS A 109 3.60 -24.85 9.41
C LYS A 109 2.95 -23.46 9.32
N ILE A 110 3.76 -22.41 9.31
CA ILE A 110 3.28 -21.03 9.16
C ILE A 110 2.60 -20.86 7.79
N GLN A 111 3.20 -21.38 6.72
CA GLN A 111 2.62 -21.33 5.37
C GLN A 111 1.27 -22.04 5.31
N VAL A 112 1.17 -23.26 5.83
CA VAL A 112 -0.08 -24.01 5.87
C VAL A 112 -1.14 -23.24 6.67
N HIS A 113 -0.79 -22.70 7.84
CA HIS A 113 -1.71 -21.91 8.65
C HIS A 113 -2.22 -20.65 7.89
N ILE A 114 -1.32 -19.94 7.19
CA ILE A 114 -1.69 -18.79 6.37
C ILE A 114 -2.66 -19.21 5.27
N LEU A 115 -2.35 -20.28 4.53
CA LEU A 115 -3.16 -20.78 3.42
C LEU A 115 -4.56 -21.21 3.86
N VAL A 116 -4.65 -21.94 4.98
CA VAL A 116 -5.94 -22.36 5.55
C VAL A 116 -6.76 -21.15 5.97
N ARG A 117 -6.14 -20.16 6.61
CA ARG A 117 -6.83 -18.93 7.03
C ARG A 117 -7.28 -18.09 5.84
N GLU A 118 -6.44 -17.97 4.81
CA GLU A 118 -6.78 -17.32 3.56
C GLU A 118 -7.96 -18.01 2.88
N GLY A 119 -7.92 -19.34 2.73
CA GLY A 119 -9.03 -20.13 2.18
C GLY A 119 -10.34 -19.94 2.94
N GLY A 120 -10.28 -19.90 4.28
CA GLY A 120 -11.47 -19.60 5.10
C GLY A 120 -12.02 -18.19 4.88
N ASN A 121 -11.15 -17.20 4.73
CA ASN A 121 -11.55 -15.82 4.43
C ASN A 121 -12.11 -15.65 3.02
N ASP A 122 -11.53 -16.35 2.05
CA ASP A 122 -12.02 -16.42 0.67
C ASP A 122 -13.40 -17.05 0.63
N TYR A 123 -13.59 -18.16 1.34
CA TYR A 123 -14.89 -18.80 1.44
C TYR A 123 -15.93 -17.87 2.07
N ARG A 124 -15.60 -17.23 3.20
CA ARG A 124 -16.45 -16.22 3.86
C ARG A 124 -16.80 -15.03 2.97
N THR A 125 -15.92 -14.67 2.03
CA THR A 125 -16.14 -13.53 1.13
C THR A 125 -16.97 -13.93 -0.09
N LYS A 126 -16.70 -15.10 -0.68
CA LYS A 126 -17.29 -15.54 -1.94
C LYS A 126 -18.61 -16.30 -1.78
N HIS A 127 -18.79 -17.00 -0.66
CA HIS A 127 -19.87 -17.97 -0.49
C HIS A 127 -20.80 -17.69 0.69
N LEU A 128 -20.44 -16.75 1.58
CA LEU A 128 -21.33 -16.32 2.66
C LEU A 128 -21.82 -14.91 2.38
N ASP A 129 -23.14 -14.75 2.27
CA ASP A 129 -23.73 -13.44 2.07
C ASP A 129 -23.58 -12.57 3.31
N ALA A 130 -23.15 -11.32 3.09
CA ALA A 130 -23.36 -10.26 4.06
C ALA A 130 -24.66 -9.54 3.75
N GLN A 131 -25.42 -9.24 4.80
CA GLN A 131 -26.46 -8.24 4.66
C GLN A 131 -25.83 -6.86 4.43
N ARG A 132 -26.19 -6.24 3.30
CA ARG A 132 -25.92 -4.84 3.03
C ARG A 132 -26.77 -3.96 3.94
N TRP A 133 -26.20 -2.84 4.40
CA TRP A 133 -26.92 -1.89 5.22
C TRP A 133 -27.96 -1.10 4.41
N SER A 134 -27.61 -0.71 3.19
CA SER A 134 -28.42 0.15 2.34
C SER A 134 -28.56 -0.40 0.92
N ARG A 135 -29.34 0.32 0.11
CA ARG A 135 -29.49 0.08 -1.33
C ARG A 135 -28.60 1.00 -2.17
N PHE A 136 -27.71 1.80 -1.56
CA PHE A 136 -26.89 2.75 -2.29
C PHE A 136 -25.95 2.03 -3.30
N PRO A 137 -25.82 2.56 -4.53
CA PRO A 137 -24.97 1.95 -5.56
C PRO A 137 -23.50 1.78 -5.13
N ILE A 138 -22.98 2.74 -4.36
CA ILE A 138 -21.60 2.73 -3.86
C ILE A 138 -21.35 1.55 -2.90
N GLU A 139 -22.29 1.27 -1.99
CA GLU A 139 -22.17 0.12 -1.08
C GLU A 139 -22.25 -1.19 -1.85
N ARG A 140 -23.14 -1.28 -2.85
CA ARG A 140 -23.23 -2.47 -3.72
C ARG A 140 -21.92 -2.72 -4.47
N HIS A 141 -21.25 -1.66 -4.93
CA HIS A 141 -19.96 -1.79 -5.59
C HIS A 141 -18.87 -2.22 -4.61
N ALA A 142 -18.77 -1.57 -3.44
CA ALA A 142 -17.83 -1.94 -2.39
C ALA A 142 -18.01 -3.40 -1.93
N TYR A 143 -19.25 -3.85 -1.77
CA TYR A 143 -19.58 -5.25 -1.41
C TYR A 143 -19.02 -6.26 -2.41
N LYS A 144 -19.04 -5.93 -3.71
CA LYS A 144 -18.51 -6.81 -4.77
C LYS A 144 -17.01 -6.73 -4.92
N ALA A 145 -16.42 -5.56 -4.67
CA ALA A 145 -15.01 -5.29 -4.92
C ALA A 145 -14.11 -5.69 -3.73
N TYR A 146 -14.61 -5.63 -2.50
CA TYR A 146 -13.81 -5.81 -1.29
C TYR A 146 -13.93 -7.21 -0.68
N THR A 147 -12.88 -7.63 0.03
CA THR A 147 -12.97 -8.79 0.93
C THR A 147 -13.97 -8.51 2.06
N ARG A 148 -14.53 -9.56 2.67
CA ARG A 148 -15.52 -9.44 3.75
C ARG A 148 -15.08 -8.47 4.84
N ASP A 149 -13.83 -8.56 5.28
CA ASP A 149 -13.29 -7.77 6.38
C ASP A 149 -13.12 -6.29 5.99
N ILE A 150 -12.71 -6.00 4.76
CA ILE A 150 -12.60 -4.61 4.26
C ILE A 150 -13.99 -4.01 4.01
N TYR A 151 -14.93 -4.81 3.48
CA TYR A 151 -16.31 -4.38 3.31
C TYR A 151 -16.97 -4.02 4.65
N VAL A 152 -16.74 -4.79 5.72
CA VAL A 152 -17.26 -4.46 7.05
C VAL A 152 -16.75 -3.10 7.53
N LYS A 153 -15.46 -2.82 7.37
CA LYS A 153 -14.89 -1.49 7.71
C LYS A 153 -15.52 -0.39 6.88
N PHE A 154 -15.58 -0.57 5.56
CA PHE A 154 -16.24 0.38 4.66
C PHE A 154 -17.69 0.63 5.10
N ARG A 155 -18.44 -0.42 5.41
CA ARG A 155 -19.84 -0.32 5.87
C ARG A 155 -19.94 0.47 7.17
N THR A 156 -19.06 0.24 8.14
CA THR A 156 -19.05 1.01 9.40
C THR A 156 -18.85 2.49 9.14
N GLU A 157 -17.84 2.86 8.33
CA GLU A 157 -17.60 4.26 7.93
C GLU A 157 -18.79 4.84 7.14
N PHE A 158 -19.31 4.06 6.20
CA PHE A 158 -20.42 4.46 5.35
C PHE A 158 -21.72 4.63 6.14
N GLN A 159 -21.93 3.87 7.21
CA GLN A 159 -23.08 4.05 8.10
C GLN A 159 -23.00 5.37 8.87
N MET A 160 -21.80 5.85 9.20
CA MET A 160 -21.63 7.13 9.90
C MET A 160 -22.09 8.33 9.06
N ILE A 161 -22.09 8.25 7.73
CA ILE A 161 -22.63 9.34 6.89
C ILE A 161 -24.12 9.55 7.15
N GLY A 162 -24.85 8.49 7.52
CA GLY A 162 -26.27 8.54 7.84
C GLY A 162 -26.57 9.08 9.23
N GLN A 163 -25.54 9.53 9.97
CA GLN A 163 -25.68 10.22 11.25
C GLN A 163 -25.69 11.74 11.08
N TYR A 164 -25.60 12.27 9.86
CA TYR A 164 -25.60 13.70 9.60
C TYR A 164 -26.61 14.06 8.51
N ASP A 165 -27.43 15.07 8.77
CA ASP A 165 -28.29 15.71 7.81
C ASP A 165 -27.52 16.83 7.10
N VAL A 166 -27.71 16.92 5.78
CA VAL A 166 -27.04 17.90 4.93
C VAL A 166 -28.00 19.05 4.64
N HIS A 167 -27.62 20.25 5.05
CA HIS A 167 -28.42 21.44 4.84
C HIS A 167 -27.71 22.43 3.91
N PRO A 168 -28.41 23.00 2.90
CA PRO A 168 -27.82 24.02 2.03
C PRO A 168 -27.64 25.34 2.78
N ALA A 169 -26.43 25.91 2.75
CA ALA A 169 -26.08 27.23 3.26
C ALA A 169 -25.70 28.24 2.15
N GLY A 170 -25.90 27.89 0.88
CA GLY A 170 -25.64 28.76 -0.27
C GLY A 170 -25.55 27.98 -1.58
N ILE A 171 -25.08 28.63 -2.64
CA ILE A 171 -25.02 28.05 -3.99
C ILE A 171 -24.12 26.80 -4.06
N ASN A 172 -23.07 26.73 -3.23
CA ASN A 172 -22.13 25.59 -3.16
C ASN A 172 -21.67 25.28 -1.72
N PHE A 173 -22.39 25.76 -0.70
CA PHE A 173 -22.03 25.55 0.69
C PHE A 173 -23.10 24.68 1.36
N TYR A 174 -22.65 23.69 2.11
CA TYR A 174 -23.48 22.78 2.88
C TYR A 174 -22.93 22.68 4.29
N TYR A 175 -23.80 22.64 5.30
CA TYR A 175 -23.43 22.33 6.67
C TYR A 175 -24.03 20.98 7.07
N LEU A 176 -23.32 20.27 7.95
CA LEU A 176 -23.69 18.95 8.46
C LEU A 176 -24.21 19.10 9.87
N GLU A 177 -25.44 18.66 10.13
CA GLU A 177 -26.02 18.58 11.48
C GLU A 177 -26.15 17.12 11.90
N PRO A 178 -25.69 16.72 13.10
CA PRO A 178 -25.91 15.36 13.59
C PRO A 178 -27.40 15.04 13.76
N ASN A 179 -27.81 13.85 13.33
CA ASN A 179 -29.16 13.34 13.50
C ASN A 179 -29.39 13.06 15.00
N THR A 180 -30.26 13.84 15.64
CA THR A 180 -30.67 13.65 17.04
C THR A 180 -31.52 12.40 17.25
#